data_AF-A0A9W9YRJ8-F1
#
_entry.id   AF-A0A9W9YRJ8-F1
#
_cell.length_a   1.000
_cell.length_b   1.000
_cell.length_c   1.000
_cell.angle_alpha   90.00
_cell.angle_beta   90.00
_cell.angle_gamma   90.00
#
_symmetry.space_group_name_H-M   'P 1'
#
loop_
_entity.id
_entity.type
_entity.pdbx_description
1 polymer ?
#
loop_
_entity_poly.entity_id
_entity_poly.type
_entity_poly.pdbx_seq_one_letter_code
_entity_poly.pdbx_strand_id
1 'polypeptide(L)'
;MKNTCIQEIRNLISRSSGPKLWLDICVKTEDYLQEASVKQKLSILDVVWKWISVFNKKEDLTSENAEEFLLPLTSIWCTIYLCSLRNLKLCQKVKKIFSILCEIKPQYAKCEIKRNIKELLSSPTSKIVNAIEIVCQLIDVFELGKECVDELFENFVTTVSHCLNSYCLQYVLQQSEAEGLLCNSDVCQAIVKAVLKTFQYFPRKIGFLLYGNSGASNEGSTVLETVINNLLRILFCKTLPKECTFLCGTATGLLLGIAADLKPCICSKEIITQLLITSGASFIKHQAVQHHNSVMIGCLKFKLPPSEYKPITQLAIVMGIIKSEKNDILLEVNDEQTTLMEGLLFHATYTLCKESKNSPVHYVAFEAMRQWLLCMKNLFKKKLFHEDTIWMTRILYVSHTS
;
A
#
# COMPACT_ATOMS: atom_id res chain seq x y z
N MET A 1 17.43 19.97 33.57
CA MET A 1 16.70 20.19 32.30
C MET A 1 15.26 19.65 32.24
N LYS A 2 14.82 18.68 33.06
CA LYS A 2 13.50 18.00 32.89
C LYS A 2 12.22 18.86 33.10
N ASN A 3 12.29 20.01 33.79
CA ASN A 3 11.11 20.82 34.14
C ASN A 3 11.09 22.23 33.53
N THR A 4 12.19 22.70 32.92
CA THR A 4 12.32 24.08 32.43
C THR A 4 11.44 24.34 31.21
N CYS A 5 11.46 23.48 30.18
CA CYS A 5 10.67 23.67 28.96
C CYS A 5 9.15 23.68 29.22
N ILE A 6 8.65 22.74 30.05
CA ILE A 6 7.23 22.66 30.39
C ILE A 6 6.80 23.91 31.19
N GLN A 7 7.65 24.36 32.13
CA GLN A 7 7.36 25.54 32.91
C GLN A 7 7.40 26.82 32.05
N GLU A 8 8.31 26.90 31.07
CA GLU A 8 8.35 28.01 30.11
C GLU A 8 7.09 28.06 29.23
N ILE A 9 6.61 26.92 28.71
CA ILE A 9 5.35 26.87 27.97
C ILE A 9 4.18 27.30 28.87
N ARG A 10 4.13 26.82 30.12
CA ARG A 10 3.09 27.25 31.08
C ARG A 10 3.15 28.74 31.37
N ASN A 11 4.34 29.30 31.50
CA ASN A 11 4.53 30.74 31.73
C ASN A 11 4.06 31.55 30.53
N LEU A 12 4.35 31.10 29.29
CA LEU A 12 3.84 31.74 28.07
C LEU A 12 2.31 31.67 27.99
N ILE A 13 1.73 30.50 28.28
CA ILE A 13 0.27 30.32 28.34
C ILE A 13 -0.37 31.23 29.40
N SER A 14 0.23 31.35 30.58
CA SER A 14 -0.32 32.20 31.65
C SER A 14 -0.33 33.70 31.32
N ARG A 15 0.51 34.11 30.36
CA ARG A 15 0.61 35.50 29.87
C ARG A 15 -0.20 35.72 28.59
N SER A 16 -0.88 34.70 28.06
CA SER A 16 -1.51 34.79 26.75
C SER A 16 -2.81 35.59 26.80
N SER A 17 -2.82 36.75 26.15
CA SER A 17 -4.03 37.38 25.62
C SER A 17 -3.76 37.76 24.16
N GLY A 18 -4.48 37.13 23.23
CA GLY A 18 -4.42 37.43 21.80
C GLY A 18 -3.51 36.53 20.95
N PRO A 19 -3.55 36.71 19.61
CA PRO A 19 -3.08 35.69 18.66
C PRO A 19 -1.57 35.65 18.42
N LYS A 20 -0.84 36.73 18.71
CA LYS A 20 0.61 36.77 18.51
C LYS A 20 1.35 35.84 19.48
N LEU A 21 0.87 35.77 20.73
CA LEU A 21 1.38 34.84 21.74
C LEU A 21 1.09 33.36 21.40
N TRP A 22 0.09 33.07 20.56
CA TRP A 22 -0.17 31.71 20.07
C TRP A 22 0.94 31.20 19.18
N LEU A 23 1.38 32.05 18.24
CA LEU A 23 2.48 31.72 17.35
C LEU A 23 3.76 31.46 18.16
N ASP A 24 4.06 32.31 19.14
CA ASP A 24 5.22 32.14 20.02
C ASP A 24 5.18 30.80 20.79
N ILE A 25 4.02 30.42 21.33
CA ILE A 25 3.83 29.12 22.01
C ILE A 25 4.07 27.97 21.02
N CYS A 26 3.62 28.09 19.77
CA CYS A 26 3.73 27.02 18.79
C CYS A 26 5.15 26.88 18.24
N VAL A 27 5.83 27.98 17.94
CA VAL A 27 7.25 28.00 17.56
C VAL A 27 8.09 27.37 18.68
N LYS A 28 7.91 27.81 19.93
CA LYS A 28 8.61 27.20 21.07
C LYS A 28 8.28 25.72 21.22
N THR A 29 7.02 25.33 20.99
CA THR A 29 6.61 23.92 21.07
C THR A 29 7.32 23.10 20.01
N GLU A 30 7.40 23.58 18.77
CA GLU A 30 8.14 22.93 17.69
C GLU A 30 9.61 22.73 18.08
N ASP A 31 10.30 23.79 18.52
CA ASP A 31 11.71 23.73 18.94
C ASP A 31 11.93 22.68 20.03
N TYR A 32 11.11 22.69 21.09
CA TYR A 32 11.25 21.72 22.17
C TYR A 32 10.92 20.29 21.72
N LEU A 33 10.02 20.13 20.76
CA LEU A 33 9.69 18.80 20.22
C LEU A 33 10.82 18.24 19.36
N GLN A 34 11.74 19.05 18.83
CA GLN A 34 12.89 18.53 18.08
C GLN A 34 13.90 17.81 19.00
N GLU A 35 14.19 18.37 20.17
CA GLU A 35 15.25 17.88 21.07
C GLU A 35 14.76 16.97 22.21
N ALA A 36 13.45 16.93 22.47
CA ALA A 36 12.88 16.20 23.60
C ALA A 36 12.83 14.67 23.41
N SER A 37 12.97 13.93 24.52
CA SER A 37 12.62 12.51 24.55
C SER A 37 11.11 12.29 24.32
N VAL A 38 10.69 11.11 23.85
CA VAL A 38 9.26 10.80 23.60
C VAL A 38 8.37 11.11 24.82
N LYS A 39 8.84 10.77 26.04
CA LYS A 39 8.09 11.07 27.28
C LYS A 39 7.90 12.57 27.48
N GLN A 40 8.93 13.38 27.22
CA GLN A 40 8.86 14.84 27.33
C GLN A 40 7.97 15.43 26.24
N LYS A 41 8.08 14.95 24.99
CA LYS A 41 7.19 15.37 23.90
C LYS A 41 5.72 15.19 24.26
N LEU A 42 5.37 14.02 24.83
CA LEU A 42 4.00 13.74 25.26
C LEU A 42 3.51 14.65 26.39
N SER A 43 4.39 15.03 27.33
CA SER A 43 4.04 15.95 28.42
C SER A 43 3.87 17.40 27.95
N ILE A 44 4.72 17.85 27.02
CA ILE A 44 4.59 19.17 26.36
C ILE A 44 3.24 19.24 25.64
N LEU A 45 2.94 18.24 24.80
CA LEU A 45 1.68 18.19 24.06
C LEU A 45 0.45 18.13 24.96
N ASP A 46 0.52 17.52 26.15
CA ASP A 46 -0.62 17.53 27.10
C ASP A 46 -0.93 18.93 27.63
N VAL A 47 0.10 19.74 27.88
CA VAL A 47 -0.08 21.13 28.33
C VAL A 47 -0.68 21.96 27.20
N VAL A 48 -0.12 21.84 26.00
CA VAL A 48 -0.56 22.58 24.82
C VAL A 48 -1.99 22.19 24.42
N TRP A 49 -2.30 20.89 24.37
CA TRP A 49 -3.65 20.39 24.08
C TRP A 49 -4.71 20.95 25.04
N LYS A 50 -4.45 20.90 26.36
CA LYS A 50 -5.39 21.42 27.36
C LYS A 50 -5.67 22.90 27.12
N TRP A 51 -4.64 23.68 26.82
CA TRP A 51 -4.80 25.10 26.53
C TRP A 51 -5.61 25.35 25.25
N ILE A 52 -5.29 24.67 24.15
CA ILE A 52 -6.06 24.77 22.88
C ILE A 52 -7.53 24.41 23.09
N SER A 53 -7.81 23.37 23.87
CA SER A 53 -9.19 22.91 24.13
C SER A 53 -10.04 23.89 24.96
N VAL A 54 -9.40 24.67 25.84
CA VAL A 54 -10.08 25.71 26.64
C VAL A 54 -10.33 26.95 25.78
N PHE A 55 -9.42 27.24 24.85
CA PHE A 55 -9.49 28.42 24.01
C PHE A 55 -10.47 28.29 22.85
N ASN A 56 -10.59 27.11 22.23
CA ASN A 56 -11.59 26.82 21.18
C ASN A 56 -13.04 27.08 21.66
N LYS A 57 -13.26 27.21 22.97
CA LYS A 57 -14.58 27.51 23.56
C LYS A 57 -14.80 29.00 23.85
N LYS A 58 -13.80 29.88 23.69
CA LYS A 58 -13.79 31.25 24.24
C LYS A 58 -13.60 32.37 23.21
N GLU A 59 -13.00 32.12 22.04
CA GLU A 59 -12.73 33.16 21.04
C GLU A 59 -13.27 32.79 19.65
N ASP A 60 -13.90 33.76 18.98
CA ASP A 60 -14.31 33.67 17.57
C ASP A 60 -13.07 33.76 16.68
N LEU A 61 -12.44 32.61 16.44
CA LEU A 61 -11.32 32.40 15.49
C LEU A 61 -11.72 32.64 14.01
N THR A 62 -12.89 33.21 13.77
CA THR A 62 -13.53 33.45 12.47
C THR A 62 -13.32 34.87 11.93
N SER A 63 -12.78 35.80 12.73
CA SER A 63 -12.52 37.18 12.31
C SER A 63 -11.39 37.31 11.28
N GLU A 64 -11.42 38.34 10.41
CA GLU A 64 -10.40 38.59 9.37
C GLU A 64 -8.98 38.78 9.95
N ASN A 65 -8.87 39.42 11.13
CA ASN A 65 -7.60 39.54 11.85
C ASN A 65 -7.02 38.19 12.31
N ALA A 66 -7.83 37.12 12.25
CA ALA A 66 -7.36 35.78 12.56
C ALA A 66 -6.62 35.09 11.43
N GLU A 67 -6.79 35.53 10.19
CA GLU A 67 -6.18 34.87 9.03
C GLU A 67 -4.66 35.00 9.00
N GLU A 68 -4.11 36.14 9.41
CA GLU A 68 -2.65 36.38 9.43
C GLU A 68 -1.89 35.41 10.35
N PHE A 69 -2.51 34.90 11.42
CA PHE A 69 -1.84 33.99 12.36
C PHE A 69 -2.21 32.52 12.17
N LEU A 70 -3.40 32.22 11.63
CA LEU A 70 -3.86 30.84 11.45
C LEU A 70 -3.02 30.06 10.44
N LEU A 71 -2.51 30.72 9.39
CA LEU A 71 -1.66 30.08 8.38
C LEU A 71 -0.30 29.61 8.97
N PRO A 72 0.51 30.49 9.61
CA PRO A 72 1.73 30.06 10.30
C PRO A 72 1.48 28.96 11.35
N LEU A 73 0.40 29.09 12.12
CA LEU A 73 0.00 28.11 13.12
C LEU A 73 -0.28 26.74 12.50
N THR A 74 -1.06 26.71 11.41
CA THR A 74 -1.38 25.49 10.68
C THR A 74 -0.14 24.85 10.09
N SER A 75 0.79 25.66 9.55
CA SER A 75 2.07 25.19 9.00
C SER A 75 2.92 24.48 10.06
N ILE A 76 3.12 25.09 11.24
CA ILE A 76 3.88 24.51 12.34
C ILE A 76 3.27 23.17 12.79
N TRP A 77 1.96 23.15 13.02
CA TRP A 77 1.29 21.92 13.48
C TRP A 77 1.26 20.83 12.41
N CYS A 78 1.19 21.19 11.13
CA CYS A 78 1.34 20.25 10.03
C CYS A 78 2.74 19.60 10.04
N THR A 79 3.81 20.40 10.21
CA THR A 79 5.18 19.89 10.31
C THR A 79 5.35 18.96 11.51
N ILE A 80 4.89 19.37 12.69
CA ILE A 80 4.92 18.54 13.90
C ILE A 80 4.15 17.23 13.67
N TYR A 81 3.00 17.30 13.02
CA TYR A 81 2.18 16.13 12.72
C TYR A 81 2.91 15.14 11.84
N LEU A 82 3.49 15.58 10.71
CA LEU A 82 4.24 14.72 9.80
C LEU A 82 5.46 14.09 10.48
N CYS A 83 6.19 14.87 11.30
CA CYS A 83 7.32 14.36 12.09
C CYS A 83 6.89 13.31 13.14
N SER A 84 5.63 13.34 13.56
CA SER A 84 5.09 12.43 14.57
C SER A 84 4.53 11.11 14.03
N LEU A 85 4.33 10.99 12.70
CA LEU A 85 3.68 9.82 12.06
C LEU A 85 4.34 8.48 12.41
N ARG A 86 5.66 8.48 12.60
CA ARG A 86 6.45 7.28 12.97
C ARG A 86 6.21 6.80 14.40
N ASN A 87 5.56 7.60 15.25
CA ASN A 87 5.26 7.24 16.64
C ASN A 87 3.76 7.36 16.89
N LEU A 88 3.05 6.22 16.89
CA LEU A 88 1.59 6.18 17.02
C LEU A 88 1.05 6.97 18.22
N LYS A 89 1.72 6.88 19.39
CA LYS A 89 1.30 7.60 20.60
C LYS A 89 1.45 9.12 20.44
N LEU A 90 2.54 9.57 19.83
CA LEU A 90 2.78 10.99 19.56
C LEU A 90 1.81 11.50 18.49
N CYS A 91 1.71 10.76 17.39
CA CYS A 91 0.81 11.03 16.27
C CYS A 91 -0.64 11.22 16.73
N GLN A 92 -1.16 10.35 17.61
CA GLN A 92 -2.53 10.47 18.11
C GLN A 92 -2.76 11.76 18.93
N LYS A 93 -1.76 12.22 19.69
CA LYS A 93 -1.87 13.48 20.44
C LYS A 93 -1.79 14.69 19.52
N VAL A 94 -0.84 14.71 18.60
CA VAL A 94 -0.69 15.80 17.63
C VAL A 94 -1.89 15.87 16.70
N LYS A 95 -2.42 14.73 16.25
CA LYS A 95 -3.64 14.65 15.43
C LYS A 95 -4.80 15.39 16.08
N LYS A 96 -5.04 15.19 17.39
CA LYS A 96 -6.12 15.88 18.10
C LYS A 96 -5.97 17.39 18.02
N ILE A 97 -4.76 17.90 18.25
CA ILE A 97 -4.45 19.34 18.16
C ILE A 97 -4.66 19.84 16.73
N PHE A 98 -4.07 19.14 15.76
CA PHE A 98 -4.14 19.54 14.35
C PHE A 98 -5.56 19.47 13.79
N SER A 99 -6.38 18.50 14.21
CA SER A 99 -7.79 18.38 13.81
C SER A 99 -8.62 19.62 14.17
N ILE A 100 -8.36 20.27 15.32
CA ILE A 100 -9.04 21.52 15.67
C ILE A 100 -8.71 22.62 14.63
N LEU A 101 -7.45 22.72 14.22
CA LEU A 101 -7.03 23.69 13.19
C LEU A 101 -7.63 23.35 11.82
N CYS A 102 -7.73 22.06 11.49
CA CYS A 102 -8.40 21.60 10.28
C CYS A 102 -9.91 21.93 10.28
N GLU A 103 -10.58 21.94 11.42
CA GLU A 103 -12.00 22.29 11.53
C GLU A 103 -12.24 23.79 11.35
N ILE A 104 -11.34 24.65 11.86
CA ILE A 104 -11.48 26.11 11.79
C ILE A 104 -11.29 26.63 10.35
N LYS A 105 -10.20 26.23 9.67
CA LYS A 105 -9.90 26.61 8.28
C LYS A 105 -9.36 25.40 7.49
N PRO A 106 -10.25 24.52 7.00
CA PRO A 106 -9.84 23.28 6.32
C PRO A 106 -9.00 23.52 5.07
N GLN A 107 -9.22 24.64 4.37
CA GLN A 107 -8.47 24.99 3.17
C GLN A 107 -6.98 25.25 3.45
N TYR A 108 -6.65 25.93 4.56
CA TYR A 108 -5.25 26.17 4.95
C TYR A 108 -4.55 24.87 5.31
N ALA A 109 -5.19 24.00 6.10
CA ALA A 109 -4.64 22.69 6.45
C ALA A 109 -4.40 21.85 5.18
N LYS A 110 -5.36 21.85 4.25
CA LYS A 110 -5.24 21.14 2.98
C LYS A 110 -4.08 21.68 2.12
N CYS A 111 -3.91 23.00 2.04
CA CYS A 111 -2.80 23.63 1.34
C CYS A 111 -1.44 23.28 1.96
N GLU A 112 -1.32 23.35 3.29
CA GLU A 112 -0.07 23.04 3.99
C GLU A 112 0.29 21.55 3.90
N ILE A 113 -0.68 20.65 4.03
CA ILE A 113 -0.43 19.21 3.84
C ILE A 113 0.05 18.95 2.41
N LYS A 114 -0.60 19.54 1.39
CA LYS A 114 -0.17 19.41 -0.01
C LYS A 114 1.23 19.96 -0.24
N ARG A 115 1.55 21.12 0.32
CA ARG A 115 2.90 21.72 0.24
C ARG A 115 3.95 20.77 0.80
N ASN A 116 3.73 20.26 2.01
CA ASN A 116 4.65 19.31 2.66
C ASN A 116 4.78 17.99 1.88
N ILE A 117 3.68 17.45 1.33
CA ILE A 117 3.75 16.26 0.47
C ILE A 117 4.63 16.54 -0.76
N LYS A 118 4.45 17.69 -1.43
CA LYS A 118 5.27 18.06 -2.60
C LYS A 118 6.75 18.20 -2.25
N GLU A 119 7.08 18.79 -1.10
CA GLU A 119 8.45 18.92 -0.60
C GLU A 119 9.07 17.55 -0.29
N LEU A 120 8.30 16.66 0.36
CA LEU A 120 8.71 15.29 0.63
C LEU A 120 8.98 14.52 -0.66
N LEU A 121 8.08 14.58 -1.65
CA LEU A 121 8.22 13.89 -2.93
C LEU A 121 9.32 14.49 -3.83
N SER A 122 9.71 15.75 -3.58
CA SER A 122 10.85 16.41 -4.26
C SER A 122 12.19 16.15 -3.55
N SER A 123 12.21 15.31 -2.51
CA SER A 123 13.43 15.06 -1.73
C SER A 123 14.53 14.38 -2.57
N PRO A 124 15.82 14.59 -2.23
CA PRO A 124 16.92 13.88 -2.87
C PRO A 124 16.77 12.35 -2.80
N THR A 125 17.33 11.63 -3.77
CA THR A 125 17.24 10.16 -3.89
C THR A 125 17.66 9.42 -2.61
N SER A 126 18.58 9.97 -1.83
CA SER A 126 19.02 9.37 -0.55
C SER A 126 17.95 9.40 0.56
N LYS A 127 16.96 10.29 0.47
CA LYS A 127 15.88 10.46 1.47
C LYS A 127 14.49 10.09 0.93
N ILE A 128 14.37 9.87 -0.37
CA ILE A 128 13.06 9.69 -1.03
C ILE A 128 12.26 8.49 -0.51
N VAL A 129 12.94 7.40 -0.14
CA VAL A 129 12.28 6.20 0.41
C VAL A 129 11.60 6.51 1.75
N ASN A 130 12.30 7.22 2.64
CA ASN A 130 11.73 7.70 3.89
C ASN A 130 10.56 8.67 3.64
N ALA A 131 10.69 9.57 2.66
CA ALA A 131 9.60 10.46 2.28
C ALA A 131 8.35 9.69 1.84
N ILE A 132 8.50 8.67 0.99
CA ILE A 132 7.41 7.79 0.57
C ILE A 132 6.77 7.08 1.78
N GLU A 133 7.56 6.57 2.72
CA GLU A 133 7.02 5.94 3.95
C GLU A 133 6.16 6.91 4.76
N ILE A 134 6.61 8.16 4.91
CA ILE A 134 5.85 9.21 5.62
C ILE A 134 4.53 9.47 4.90
N VAL A 135 4.54 9.59 3.56
CA VAL A 135 3.32 9.76 2.77
C VAL A 135 2.39 8.56 2.92
N CYS A 136 2.91 7.33 2.89
CA CYS A 136 2.11 6.11 3.10
C CYS A 136 1.47 6.08 4.50
N GLN A 137 2.22 6.45 5.54
CA GLN A 137 1.68 6.56 6.89
C GLN A 137 0.57 7.61 6.97
N LEU A 138 0.75 8.76 6.31
CA LEU A 138 -0.26 9.81 6.25
C LEU A 138 -1.58 9.31 5.65
N ILE A 139 -1.52 8.53 4.55
CA ILE A 139 -2.69 7.90 3.92
C ILE A 139 -3.41 6.96 4.90
N ASP A 140 -2.67 6.20 5.70
CA ASP A 140 -3.23 5.20 6.62
C ASP A 140 -3.92 5.81 7.84
N VAL A 141 -3.45 6.97 8.33
CA VAL A 141 -3.90 7.51 9.63
C VAL A 141 -4.77 8.76 9.52
N PHE A 142 -4.88 9.39 8.34
CA PHE A 142 -5.58 10.67 8.20
C PHE A 142 -6.31 10.84 6.86
N GLU A 143 -7.65 10.91 6.91
CA GLU A 143 -8.50 11.06 5.71
C GLU A 143 -8.17 12.31 4.89
N LEU A 144 -8.00 13.48 5.54
CA LEU A 144 -7.58 14.69 4.82
C LEU A 144 -6.19 14.51 4.17
N GLY A 145 -5.30 13.76 4.81
CA GLY A 145 -4.02 13.38 4.22
C GLY A 145 -4.17 12.54 2.96
N LYS A 146 -5.06 11.54 3.00
CA LYS A 146 -5.42 10.71 1.84
C LYS A 146 -6.05 11.53 0.71
N GLU A 147 -6.95 12.47 1.00
CA GLU A 147 -7.51 13.40 0.01
C GLU A 147 -6.42 14.26 -0.65
N CYS A 148 -5.48 14.78 0.13
CA CYS A 148 -4.34 15.55 -0.39
C CYS A 148 -3.44 14.70 -1.30
N VAL A 149 -3.19 13.44 -0.94
CA VAL A 149 -2.43 12.52 -1.80
C VAL A 149 -3.23 12.15 -3.05
N ASP A 150 -4.56 12.03 -2.95
CA ASP A 150 -5.41 11.84 -4.12
C ASP A 150 -5.23 13.01 -5.10
N GLU A 151 -5.32 14.26 -4.64
CA GLU A 151 -5.09 15.43 -5.50
C GLU A 151 -3.66 15.49 -6.09
N LEU A 152 -2.67 14.90 -5.41
CA LEU A 152 -1.27 14.83 -5.84
C LEU A 152 -0.88 13.46 -6.41
N PHE A 153 -1.87 12.67 -6.84
CA PHE A 153 -1.68 11.28 -7.20
C PHE A 153 -0.59 11.06 -8.25
N GLU A 154 -0.56 11.88 -9.30
CA GLU A 154 0.44 11.78 -10.38
C GLU A 154 1.87 11.96 -9.86
N ASN A 155 2.10 12.93 -8.97
CA ASN A 155 3.41 13.15 -8.35
C ASN A 155 3.79 11.95 -7.48
N PHE A 156 2.84 11.42 -6.71
CA PHE A 156 3.07 10.29 -5.82
C PHE A 156 3.42 9.02 -6.60
N VAL A 157 2.60 8.65 -7.60
CA VAL A 157 2.81 7.43 -8.39
C VAL A 157 4.08 7.53 -9.25
N THR A 158 4.40 8.71 -9.79
CA THR A 158 5.66 8.96 -10.52
C THR A 158 6.87 8.76 -9.60
N THR A 159 6.81 9.28 -8.37
CA THR A 159 7.88 9.12 -7.38
C THR A 159 8.06 7.65 -6.98
N VAL A 160 6.96 6.94 -6.74
CA VAL A 160 6.98 5.50 -6.44
C VAL A 160 7.55 4.71 -7.62
N SER A 161 7.13 5.02 -8.84
CA SER A 161 7.62 4.37 -10.07
C SER A 161 9.12 4.59 -10.26
N HIS A 162 9.61 5.82 -10.07
CA HIS A 162 11.04 6.14 -10.12
C HIS A 162 11.84 5.34 -9.09
N CYS A 163 11.38 5.28 -7.83
CA CYS A 163 12.06 4.53 -6.78
C CYS A 163 12.09 3.03 -7.07
N LEU A 164 10.96 2.48 -7.53
CA LEU A 164 10.84 1.06 -7.88
C LEU A 164 11.75 0.70 -9.07
N ASN A 165 11.77 1.55 -10.10
CA ASN A 165 12.62 1.35 -11.27
C ASN A 165 14.11 1.45 -10.90
N SER A 166 14.51 2.46 -10.12
CA SER A 166 15.87 2.61 -9.63
C SER A 166 16.33 1.40 -8.82
N TYR A 167 15.48 0.89 -7.92
CA TYR A 167 15.76 -0.33 -7.17
C TYR A 167 15.95 -1.55 -8.09
N CYS A 168 15.05 -1.77 -9.05
CA CYS A 168 15.13 -2.90 -9.97
C CYS A 168 16.38 -2.84 -10.86
N LEU A 169 16.73 -1.65 -11.39
CA LEU A 169 17.94 -1.47 -12.19
C LEU A 169 19.20 -1.81 -11.39
N GLN A 170 19.30 -1.33 -10.15
CA GLN A 170 20.48 -1.51 -9.30
C GLN A 170 20.62 -2.92 -8.71
N TYR A 171 19.50 -3.55 -8.31
CA TYR A 171 19.56 -4.76 -7.49
C TYR A 171 18.92 -5.97 -8.14
N VAL A 172 17.97 -5.82 -9.06
CA VAL A 172 17.27 -6.98 -9.65
C VAL A 172 17.88 -7.36 -11.00
N LEU A 173 18.33 -6.39 -11.81
CA LEU A 173 18.91 -6.64 -13.12
C LEU A 173 20.44 -6.83 -13.09
N GLN A 174 21.17 -6.01 -12.31
CA GLN A 174 22.63 -6.09 -12.20
C GLN A 174 23.15 -7.28 -11.39
N GLN A 175 22.30 -7.95 -10.62
CA GLN A 175 22.64 -9.22 -9.94
C GLN A 175 22.84 -10.40 -10.90
N SER A 176 22.65 -10.22 -12.20
CA SER A 176 23.06 -11.20 -13.20
C SER A 176 24.58 -11.28 -13.41
N GLU A 177 25.37 -10.30 -12.94
CA GLU A 177 26.82 -10.22 -13.23
C GLU A 177 27.74 -10.06 -12.01
N ALA A 178 27.24 -9.70 -10.83
CA ALA A 178 28.09 -9.50 -9.64
C ALA A 178 27.55 -10.24 -8.41
N GLU A 179 28.14 -11.39 -8.08
CA GLU A 179 28.00 -12.07 -6.81
C GLU A 179 28.52 -11.16 -5.67
N GLY A 180 27.64 -10.39 -5.02
CA GLY A 180 28.03 -9.64 -3.83
C GLY A 180 27.18 -8.44 -3.42
N LEU A 181 26.32 -7.89 -4.29
CA LEU A 181 25.42 -6.80 -3.86
C LEU A 181 24.26 -7.35 -3.02
N LEU A 182 24.37 -7.21 -1.71
CA LEU A 182 23.30 -7.48 -0.74
C LEU A 182 22.08 -6.61 -1.10
N CYS A 183 20.99 -7.24 -1.53
CA CYS A 183 19.70 -6.58 -1.70
C CYS A 183 19.28 -5.91 -0.38
N ASN A 184 19.06 -4.60 -0.40
CA ASN A 184 18.44 -3.93 0.75
C ASN A 184 16.94 -4.27 0.77
N SER A 185 16.58 -5.26 1.58
CA SER A 185 15.20 -5.75 1.68
C SER A 185 14.25 -4.71 2.24
N ASP A 186 14.70 -3.89 3.19
CA ASP A 186 13.84 -2.91 3.86
C ASP A 186 13.41 -1.81 2.89
N VAL A 187 14.33 -1.36 2.03
CA VAL A 187 14.03 -0.42 0.96
C VAL A 187 13.03 -1.01 -0.04
N CYS A 188 13.22 -2.25 -0.47
CA CYS A 188 12.26 -2.93 -1.35
C CYS A 188 10.87 -3.00 -0.72
N GLN A 189 10.79 -3.45 0.55
CA GLN A 189 9.52 -3.53 1.27
C GLN A 189 8.83 -2.19 1.39
N ALA A 190 9.57 -1.11 1.68
CA ALA A 190 9.00 0.24 1.75
C ALA A 190 8.40 0.68 0.42
N ILE A 191 9.12 0.48 -0.70
CA ILE A 191 8.64 0.85 -2.04
C ILE A 191 7.44 -0.02 -2.45
N VAL A 192 7.49 -1.34 -2.25
CA VAL A 192 6.38 -2.24 -2.59
C VAL A 192 5.15 -1.96 -1.72
N LYS A 193 5.34 -1.62 -0.44
CA LYS A 193 4.24 -1.13 0.41
C LYS A 193 3.62 0.13 -0.18
N ALA A 194 4.41 1.06 -0.70
CA ALA A 194 3.85 2.24 -1.37
C ALA A 194 3.01 1.87 -2.60
N VAL A 195 3.48 0.95 -3.45
CA VAL A 195 2.69 0.41 -4.57
C VAL A 195 1.38 -0.20 -4.09
N LEU A 196 1.44 -1.04 -3.04
CA LEU A 196 0.27 -1.64 -2.42
C LEU A 196 -0.73 -0.58 -1.94
N LYS A 197 -0.25 0.48 -1.29
CA LYS A 197 -1.09 1.60 -0.83
C LYS A 197 -1.73 2.34 -2.00
N THR A 198 -1.00 2.55 -3.08
CA THR A 198 -1.55 3.17 -4.30
C THR A 198 -2.74 2.37 -4.83
N PHE A 199 -2.60 1.04 -4.94
CA PHE A 199 -3.68 0.17 -5.41
C PHE A 199 -4.85 0.09 -4.41
N GLN A 200 -4.55 0.01 -3.11
CA GLN A 200 -5.55 -0.12 -2.06
C GLN A 200 -6.44 1.14 -1.92
N TYR A 201 -5.83 2.34 -1.98
CA TYR A 201 -6.52 3.58 -1.64
C TYR A 201 -6.99 4.40 -2.85
N PHE A 202 -6.40 4.19 -4.03
CA PHE A 202 -6.76 4.92 -5.26
C PHE A 202 -7.14 3.99 -6.43
N PRO A 203 -8.02 2.99 -6.22
CA PRO A 203 -8.34 2.00 -7.26
C PRO A 203 -8.97 2.63 -8.51
N ARG A 204 -9.77 3.69 -8.35
CA ARG A 204 -10.38 4.40 -9.49
C ARG A 204 -9.33 5.02 -10.41
N LYS A 205 -8.31 5.69 -9.85
CA LYS A 205 -7.25 6.33 -10.63
C LYS A 205 -6.38 5.30 -11.35
N ILE A 206 -6.04 4.22 -10.65
CA ILE A 206 -5.35 3.09 -11.26
C ILE A 206 -6.17 2.48 -12.39
N GLY A 207 -7.49 2.32 -12.19
CA GLY A 207 -8.37 1.83 -13.24
C GLY A 207 -8.40 2.73 -14.47
N PHE A 208 -8.46 4.05 -14.28
CA PHE A 208 -8.33 5.01 -15.39
C PHE A 208 -6.98 4.91 -16.11
N LEU A 209 -5.88 4.62 -15.41
CA LEU A 209 -4.57 4.43 -16.05
C LEU A 209 -4.43 3.09 -16.78
N LEU A 210 -5.16 2.05 -16.34
CA LEU A 210 -5.20 0.73 -16.98
C LEU A 210 -6.02 0.70 -18.29
N TYR A 211 -7.00 1.60 -18.45
CA TYR A 211 -7.94 1.59 -19.58
C TYR A 211 -8.16 2.97 -20.23
N GLY A 212 -7.42 4.00 -19.79
CA GLY A 212 -7.57 5.37 -20.26
C GLY A 212 -7.48 5.47 -21.78
N ASN A 213 -8.35 6.31 -22.37
CA ASN A 213 -8.63 6.41 -23.80
C ASN A 213 -7.42 6.09 -24.70
N SER A 214 -7.59 5.04 -25.48
CA SER A 214 -6.68 4.40 -26.43
C SER A 214 -6.29 5.28 -27.64
N GLY A 215 -5.94 6.55 -27.42
CA GLY A 215 -5.61 7.51 -28.47
C GLY A 215 -4.48 8.49 -28.16
N ALA A 216 -4.04 8.62 -26.91
CA ALA A 216 -2.87 9.41 -26.55
C ALA A 216 -2.05 8.63 -25.51
N SER A 217 -0.75 8.49 -25.77
CA SER A 217 0.21 8.00 -24.78
C SER A 217 0.28 8.99 -23.62
N ASN A 218 -0.66 8.87 -22.67
CA ASN A 218 -0.64 9.68 -21.47
C ASN A 218 0.55 9.24 -20.62
N GLU A 219 1.38 10.18 -20.18
CA GLU A 219 2.55 9.92 -19.32
C GLU A 219 2.20 9.08 -18.08
N GLY A 220 0.99 9.22 -17.52
CA GLY A 220 0.52 8.38 -16.41
C GLY A 220 0.42 6.88 -16.74
N SER A 221 0.12 6.52 -18.00
CA SER A 221 0.04 5.12 -18.44
C SER A 221 1.43 4.47 -18.48
N THR A 222 2.45 5.20 -18.95
CA THR A 222 3.84 4.70 -18.98
C THR A 222 4.43 4.57 -17.56
N VAL A 223 4.04 5.48 -16.66
CA VAL A 223 4.38 5.40 -15.23
C VAL A 223 3.80 4.14 -14.60
N LEU A 224 2.52 3.85 -14.82
CA LEU A 224 1.89 2.63 -14.30
C LEU A 224 2.46 1.37 -14.92
N GLU A 225 2.72 1.37 -16.23
CA GLU A 225 3.37 0.25 -16.92
C GLU A 225 4.74 -0.07 -16.29
N THR A 226 5.52 0.97 -15.97
CA THR A 226 6.81 0.83 -15.26
C THR A 226 6.63 0.24 -13.86
N VAL A 227 5.59 0.65 -13.13
CA VAL A 227 5.27 0.10 -11.81
C VAL A 227 4.95 -1.40 -11.92
N ILE A 228 4.06 -1.78 -12.84
CA ILE A 228 3.61 -3.17 -12.99
C ILE A 228 4.75 -4.06 -13.48
N ASN A 229 5.52 -3.62 -14.48
CA ASN A 229 6.69 -4.35 -14.98
C ASN A 229 7.68 -4.65 -13.85
N ASN A 230 8.04 -3.63 -13.06
CA ASN A 230 8.99 -3.81 -11.98
C ASN A 230 8.40 -4.59 -10.78
N LEU A 231 7.10 -4.49 -10.52
CA LEU A 231 6.42 -5.33 -9.54
C LEU A 231 6.50 -6.82 -9.92
N LEU A 232 6.26 -7.16 -11.19
CA LEU A 232 6.39 -8.53 -11.69
C LEU A 232 7.84 -9.01 -11.63
N ARG A 233 8.82 -8.16 -11.96
CA ARG A 233 10.25 -8.51 -11.81
C ARG A 233 10.61 -8.87 -10.37
N ILE A 234 10.11 -8.11 -9.40
CA ILE A 234 10.32 -8.40 -7.97
C ILE A 234 9.62 -9.71 -7.56
N LEU A 235 8.37 -9.92 -8.01
CA LEU A 235 7.59 -11.12 -7.71
C LEU A 235 8.30 -12.42 -8.16
N PHE A 236 8.98 -12.38 -9.31
CA PHE A 236 9.73 -13.51 -9.88
C PHE A 236 11.23 -13.48 -9.55
N CYS A 237 11.70 -12.55 -8.72
CA CYS A 237 13.11 -12.45 -8.33
C CYS A 237 13.51 -13.61 -7.39
N LYS A 238 14.70 -14.20 -7.61
CA LYS A 238 15.19 -15.35 -6.82
C LYS A 238 15.85 -14.94 -5.50
N THR A 239 16.40 -13.73 -5.43
CA THR A 239 17.33 -13.30 -4.37
C THR A 239 16.65 -12.52 -3.26
N LEU A 240 15.37 -12.16 -3.42
CA LEU A 240 14.64 -11.36 -2.45
C LEU A 240 14.01 -12.21 -1.34
N PRO A 241 13.89 -11.66 -0.12
CA PRO A 241 13.18 -12.34 0.97
C PRO A 241 11.72 -12.62 0.61
N LYS A 242 11.18 -13.71 1.16
CA LYS A 242 9.79 -14.13 0.97
C LYS A 242 8.79 -13.03 1.30
N GLU A 243 9.08 -12.18 2.29
CA GLU A 243 8.22 -11.07 2.71
C GLU A 243 7.99 -10.07 1.56
N CYS A 244 9.03 -9.77 0.79
CA CYS A 244 8.92 -8.93 -0.41
C CYS A 244 8.05 -9.62 -1.46
N THR A 245 8.29 -10.91 -1.72
CA THR A 245 7.50 -11.71 -2.67
C THR A 245 6.02 -11.73 -2.31
N PHE A 246 5.68 -11.89 -1.02
CA PHE A 246 4.29 -11.86 -0.53
C PHE A 246 3.64 -10.48 -0.62
N LEU A 247 4.39 -9.42 -0.33
CA LEU A 247 3.91 -8.05 -0.52
C LEU A 247 3.61 -7.78 -2.01
N CYS A 248 4.50 -8.22 -2.91
CA CYS A 248 4.29 -8.13 -4.35
C CYS A 248 3.08 -8.94 -4.80
N GLY A 249 2.95 -10.20 -4.36
CA GLY A 249 1.79 -11.03 -4.67
C GLY A 249 0.48 -10.39 -4.22
N THR A 250 0.46 -9.79 -3.03
CA THR A 250 -0.71 -9.04 -2.53
C THR A 250 -1.02 -7.82 -3.40
N ALA A 251 -0.01 -7.04 -3.79
CA ALA A 251 -0.18 -5.90 -4.68
C ALA A 251 -0.68 -6.34 -6.07
N THR A 252 -0.14 -7.43 -6.63
CA THR A 252 -0.62 -8.01 -7.90
C THR A 252 -2.07 -8.48 -7.79
N GLY A 253 -2.45 -9.11 -6.69
CA GLY A 253 -3.84 -9.52 -6.46
C GLY A 253 -4.82 -8.34 -6.40
N LEU A 254 -4.44 -7.25 -5.71
CA LEU A 254 -5.24 -6.02 -5.71
C LEU A 254 -5.32 -5.38 -7.10
N LEU A 255 -4.21 -5.35 -7.84
CA LEU A 255 -4.18 -4.82 -9.21
C LEU A 255 -5.14 -5.58 -10.14
N LEU A 256 -5.10 -6.91 -10.10
CA LEU A 256 -6.02 -7.75 -10.88
C LEU A 256 -7.47 -7.52 -10.44
N GLY A 257 -7.69 -7.34 -9.14
CA GLY A 257 -8.98 -6.93 -8.60
C GLY A 257 -9.51 -5.61 -9.15
N ILE A 258 -8.64 -4.61 -9.31
CA ILE A 258 -8.99 -3.32 -9.94
C ILE A 258 -9.28 -3.51 -11.43
N ALA A 259 -8.49 -4.32 -12.12
CA ALA A 259 -8.70 -4.62 -13.54
C ALA A 259 -10.03 -5.34 -13.78
N ALA A 260 -10.42 -6.27 -12.91
CA ALA A 260 -11.69 -7.00 -12.99
C ALA A 260 -12.92 -6.09 -12.79
N ASP A 261 -12.80 -5.02 -11.98
CA ASP A 261 -13.89 -4.04 -11.79
C ASP A 261 -14.19 -3.22 -13.07
N LEU A 262 -13.30 -3.26 -14.07
CA LEU A 262 -13.36 -2.43 -15.28
C LEU A 262 -13.91 -3.23 -16.46
N LYS A 263 -14.99 -2.74 -17.08
CA LYS A 263 -15.60 -3.37 -18.25
C LYS A 263 -14.92 -2.92 -19.56
N PRO A 264 -14.75 -3.80 -20.57
CA PRO A 264 -15.04 -5.23 -20.56
C PRO A 264 -14.00 -6.01 -19.74
N CYS A 265 -14.50 -6.94 -18.93
CA CYS A 265 -13.75 -7.75 -17.98
C CYS A 265 -12.61 -8.48 -18.71
N ILE A 266 -11.35 -8.28 -18.29
CA ILE A 266 -10.25 -9.12 -18.76
C ILE A 266 -10.36 -10.48 -18.08
N CYS A 267 -10.07 -11.55 -18.82
CA CYS A 267 -9.95 -12.93 -18.35
C CYS A 267 -8.93 -13.03 -17.19
N SER A 268 -9.35 -12.72 -15.96
CA SER A 268 -8.49 -12.73 -14.78
C SER A 268 -7.94 -14.14 -14.55
N LYS A 269 -8.73 -15.17 -14.84
CA LYS A 269 -8.31 -16.57 -14.92
C LYS A 269 -7.09 -16.78 -15.82
N GLU A 270 -7.06 -16.24 -17.04
CA GLU A 270 -5.95 -16.46 -17.98
C GLU A 270 -4.66 -15.84 -17.46
N ILE A 271 -4.74 -14.61 -16.94
CA ILE A 271 -3.58 -13.92 -16.35
C ILE A 271 -3.05 -14.71 -15.15
N ILE A 272 -3.94 -15.12 -14.24
CA ILE A 272 -3.57 -15.87 -13.04
C ILE A 272 -2.94 -17.21 -13.42
N THR A 273 -3.54 -17.91 -14.39
CA THR A 273 -3.01 -19.17 -14.91
C THR A 273 -1.60 -18.98 -15.48
N GLN A 274 -1.37 -17.93 -16.27
CA GLN A 274 -0.05 -17.61 -16.82
C GLN A 274 0.99 -17.30 -15.76
N LEU A 275 0.62 -16.53 -14.72
CA LEU A 275 1.51 -16.23 -13.60
C LEU A 275 1.88 -17.50 -12.82
N LEU A 276 0.93 -18.42 -12.62
CA LEU A 276 1.18 -19.70 -11.97
C LEU A 276 2.04 -20.63 -12.82
N ILE A 277 1.79 -20.75 -14.13
CA ILE A 277 2.63 -21.52 -15.07
C ILE A 277 4.06 -20.97 -15.10
N THR A 278 4.21 -19.63 -15.14
CA THR A 278 5.51 -18.97 -15.13
C THR A 278 6.29 -19.24 -13.83
N SER A 279 5.59 -19.41 -12.71
CA SER A 279 6.22 -19.82 -11.44
C SER A 279 6.37 -21.34 -11.30
N GLY A 280 6.12 -22.11 -12.37
CA GLY A 280 6.38 -23.54 -12.46
C GLY A 280 5.26 -24.44 -11.99
N ALA A 281 4.02 -23.95 -11.93
CA ALA A 281 2.85 -24.80 -11.70
C ALA A 281 2.52 -25.59 -12.98
N SER A 282 2.41 -26.91 -12.86
CA SER A 282 2.03 -27.78 -13.98
C SER A 282 0.52 -28.04 -13.97
N PHE A 283 -0.20 -27.48 -14.94
CA PHE A 283 -1.60 -27.80 -15.17
C PHE A 283 -1.73 -28.60 -16.46
N ILE A 284 -2.12 -29.88 -16.35
CA ILE A 284 -2.15 -30.86 -17.46
C ILE A 284 -2.97 -30.35 -18.67
N LYS A 285 -4.00 -29.52 -18.45
CA LYS A 285 -4.94 -29.04 -19.47
C LYS A 285 -4.63 -27.67 -20.08
N HIS A 286 -3.63 -26.94 -19.57
CA HIS A 286 -3.28 -25.60 -20.06
C HIS A 286 -2.00 -25.57 -20.91
N GLN A 287 -1.68 -26.67 -21.61
CA GLN A 287 -0.47 -26.76 -22.44
C GLN A 287 -0.43 -25.71 -23.58
N ALA A 288 -1.56 -25.33 -24.16
CA ALA A 288 -1.64 -24.28 -25.18
C ALA A 288 -1.23 -22.88 -24.66
N VAL A 289 -1.40 -22.65 -23.36
CA VAL A 289 -1.12 -21.40 -22.66
C VAL A 289 0.38 -21.25 -22.37
N GLN A 290 1.15 -22.35 -22.38
CA GLN A 290 2.60 -22.36 -22.12
C GLN A 290 3.45 -21.62 -23.17
N HIS A 291 2.88 -21.27 -24.33
CA HIS A 291 3.61 -20.58 -25.40
C HIS A 291 3.55 -19.05 -25.33
N HIS A 292 2.80 -18.47 -24.40
CA HIS A 292 2.66 -17.01 -24.29
C HIS A 292 3.52 -16.48 -23.14
N ASN A 293 4.72 -15.97 -23.46
CA ASN A 293 5.60 -15.29 -22.49
C ASN A 293 5.12 -13.86 -22.15
N SER A 294 3.83 -13.58 -22.25
CA SER A 294 3.28 -12.26 -21.95
C SER A 294 1.85 -12.32 -21.45
N VAL A 295 1.50 -11.39 -20.56
CA VAL A 295 0.15 -11.18 -20.04
C VAL A 295 -0.33 -9.78 -20.36
N MET A 296 -1.63 -9.63 -20.60
CA MET A 296 -2.31 -8.34 -20.73
C MET A 296 -2.97 -8.00 -19.40
N ILE A 297 -2.70 -6.82 -18.84
CA ILE A 297 -3.44 -6.27 -17.68
C ILE A 297 -3.93 -4.88 -18.09
N GLY A 298 -5.25 -4.69 -18.15
CA GLY A 298 -5.83 -3.54 -18.84
C GLY A 298 -5.48 -3.56 -20.34
N CYS A 299 -5.12 -2.39 -20.87
CA CYS A 299 -4.57 -2.25 -22.22
C CYS A 299 -3.05 -2.49 -22.29
N LEU A 300 -2.39 -2.86 -21.19
CA LEU A 300 -0.94 -2.93 -21.08
C LEU A 300 -0.44 -4.38 -21.23
N LYS A 301 0.61 -4.57 -22.05
CA LYS A 301 1.24 -5.87 -22.32
C LYS A 301 2.54 -6.03 -21.55
N PHE A 302 2.65 -7.08 -20.76
CA PHE A 302 3.82 -7.35 -19.92
C PHE A 302 4.50 -8.65 -20.35
N LYS A 303 5.83 -8.62 -20.48
CA LYS A 303 6.61 -9.85 -20.71
C LYS A 303 6.89 -10.54 -19.38
N LEU A 304 6.63 -11.83 -19.34
CA LEU A 304 6.93 -12.68 -18.19
C LEU A 304 8.32 -13.32 -18.35
N PRO A 305 9.02 -13.60 -17.23
CA PRO A 305 10.27 -14.37 -17.27
C PRO A 305 10.01 -15.81 -17.77
N PRO A 306 11.06 -16.56 -18.16
CA PRO A 306 10.90 -17.97 -18.48
C PRO A 306 10.34 -18.76 -17.29
N SER A 307 9.56 -19.80 -17.58
CA SER A 307 8.96 -20.66 -16.56
C SER A 307 10.03 -21.32 -15.71
N GLU A 308 9.92 -21.20 -14.39
CA GLU A 308 10.85 -21.78 -13.43
C GLU A 308 10.11 -22.16 -12.16
N TYR A 309 10.44 -23.33 -11.59
CA TYR A 309 9.84 -23.81 -10.34
C TYR A 309 10.17 -22.88 -9.15
N LYS A 310 9.19 -22.05 -8.78
CA LYS A 310 9.27 -21.06 -7.70
C LYS A 310 8.07 -21.21 -6.76
N PRO A 311 8.10 -22.16 -5.82
CA PRO A 311 6.95 -22.47 -4.97
C PRO A 311 6.51 -21.30 -4.08
N ILE A 312 7.46 -20.47 -3.61
CA ILE A 312 7.13 -19.26 -2.83
C ILE A 312 6.41 -18.22 -3.70
N THR A 313 6.82 -18.04 -4.96
CA THR A 313 6.14 -17.15 -5.91
C THR A 313 4.74 -17.67 -6.23
N GLN A 314 4.57 -18.97 -6.46
CA GLN A 314 3.24 -19.59 -6.65
C GLN A 314 2.31 -19.28 -5.47
N LEU A 315 2.78 -19.53 -4.23
CA LEU A 315 2.01 -19.24 -3.01
C LEU A 315 1.73 -17.75 -2.83
N ALA A 316 2.67 -16.88 -3.17
CA ALA A 316 2.47 -15.43 -3.12
C ALA A 316 1.39 -14.95 -4.09
N ILE A 317 1.35 -15.52 -5.31
CA ILE A 317 0.29 -15.26 -6.29
C ILE A 317 -1.05 -15.73 -5.72
N VAL A 318 -1.16 -17.00 -5.30
CA VAL A 318 -2.40 -17.57 -4.76
C VAL A 318 -2.91 -16.76 -3.56
N MET A 319 -2.06 -16.49 -2.57
CA MET A 319 -2.43 -15.71 -1.40
C MET A 319 -2.83 -14.27 -1.77
N GLY A 320 -2.16 -13.68 -2.75
CA GLY A 320 -2.50 -12.35 -3.26
C GLY A 320 -3.91 -12.30 -3.86
N ILE A 321 -4.27 -13.29 -4.69
CA ILE A 321 -5.61 -13.41 -5.27
C ILE A 321 -6.65 -13.60 -4.17
N ILE A 322 -6.42 -14.53 -3.23
CA ILE A 322 -7.36 -14.80 -2.13
C ILE A 322 -7.58 -13.54 -1.28
N LYS A 323 -6.50 -12.82 -0.94
CA LYS A 323 -6.56 -11.59 -0.14
C LYS A 323 -7.18 -10.41 -0.87
N SER A 324 -7.31 -10.46 -2.19
CA SER A 324 -8.07 -9.44 -2.92
C SER A 324 -9.55 -9.46 -2.56
N GLU A 325 -10.07 -10.61 -2.08
CA GLU A 325 -11.49 -10.84 -1.76
C GLU A 325 -12.45 -10.45 -2.91
N LYS A 326 -11.97 -10.48 -4.16
CA LYS A 326 -12.74 -10.09 -5.34
C LYS A 326 -13.56 -11.25 -5.89
N ASN A 327 -14.84 -11.27 -5.55
CA ASN A 327 -15.78 -12.32 -5.97
C ASN A 327 -15.76 -12.59 -7.47
N ASP A 328 -15.71 -11.54 -8.30
CA ASP A 328 -15.72 -11.67 -9.76
C ASP A 328 -14.53 -12.47 -10.31
N ILE A 329 -13.40 -12.47 -9.57
CA ILE A 329 -12.23 -13.28 -9.87
C ILE A 329 -12.34 -14.65 -9.21
N LEU A 330 -12.66 -14.69 -7.92
CA LEU A 330 -12.64 -15.92 -7.12
C LEU A 330 -13.70 -16.92 -7.59
N LEU A 331 -14.86 -16.42 -8.01
CA LEU A 331 -15.99 -17.20 -8.49
C LEU A 331 -16.03 -17.31 -10.02
N GLU A 332 -15.00 -16.84 -10.73
CA GLU A 332 -14.89 -17.02 -12.17
C GLU A 332 -14.91 -18.52 -12.49
N VAL A 333 -15.92 -18.95 -13.25
CA VAL A 333 -16.14 -20.37 -13.55
C VAL A 333 -15.27 -20.79 -14.73
N ASN A 334 -14.57 -21.92 -14.59
CA ASN A 334 -13.83 -22.51 -15.68
C ASN A 334 -14.69 -23.41 -16.58
N ASP A 335 -14.11 -23.90 -17.66
CA ASP A 335 -14.78 -24.78 -18.63
C ASP A 335 -15.25 -26.11 -18.00
N GLU A 336 -14.76 -26.44 -16.79
CA GLU A 336 -15.12 -27.61 -15.99
C GLU A 336 -16.22 -27.33 -14.96
N GLN A 337 -16.87 -26.16 -15.04
CA GLN A 337 -17.91 -25.72 -14.09
C GLN A 337 -17.40 -25.59 -12.63
N THR A 338 -16.09 -25.45 -12.43
CA THR A 338 -15.49 -25.17 -11.12
C THR A 338 -15.03 -23.73 -11.04
N THR A 339 -15.16 -23.12 -9.87
CA THR A 339 -14.68 -21.75 -9.65
C THR A 339 -13.15 -21.69 -9.65
N LEU A 340 -12.56 -20.52 -9.94
CA LEU A 340 -11.12 -20.29 -9.80
C LEU A 340 -10.63 -20.67 -8.40
N MET A 341 -11.44 -20.41 -7.38
CA MET A 341 -11.17 -20.72 -5.97
C MET A 341 -11.07 -22.24 -5.72
N GLU A 342 -12.01 -23.03 -6.23
CA GLU A 342 -12.10 -24.48 -6.03
C GLU A 342 -11.18 -25.27 -6.96
N GLY A 343 -10.98 -24.80 -8.18
CA GLY A 343 -10.14 -25.44 -9.18
C GLY A 343 -8.70 -24.99 -9.07
N LEU A 344 -8.37 -23.87 -9.72
CA LEU A 344 -6.98 -23.45 -9.97
C LEU A 344 -6.22 -23.14 -8.67
N LEU A 345 -6.79 -22.34 -7.78
CA LEU A 345 -6.10 -21.86 -6.56
C LEU A 345 -5.94 -22.97 -5.52
N PHE A 346 -6.96 -23.80 -5.34
CA PHE A 346 -6.88 -24.97 -4.47
C PHE A 346 -5.87 -25.98 -5.02
N HIS A 347 -5.94 -26.32 -6.32
CA HIS A 347 -5.03 -27.28 -6.93
C HIS A 347 -3.57 -26.84 -6.82
N ALA A 348 -3.25 -25.58 -7.13
CA ALA A 348 -1.90 -25.04 -6.98
C ALA A 348 -1.38 -25.18 -5.53
N THR A 349 -2.22 -24.86 -4.54
CA THR A 349 -1.83 -24.96 -3.12
C THR A 349 -1.68 -26.42 -2.68
N TYR A 350 -2.62 -27.29 -3.08
CA TYR A 350 -2.62 -28.71 -2.74
C TYR A 350 -1.39 -29.44 -3.31
N THR A 351 -1.06 -29.18 -4.58
CA THR A 351 0.12 -29.76 -5.23
C THR A 351 1.39 -29.36 -4.47
N LEU A 352 1.53 -28.09 -4.08
CA LEU A 352 2.68 -27.64 -3.27
C LEU A 352 2.72 -28.27 -1.87
N CYS A 353 1.56 -28.47 -1.23
CA CYS A 353 1.47 -29.18 0.05
C CYS A 353 1.89 -30.66 -0.07
N LYS A 354 1.60 -31.31 -1.20
CA LYS A 354 1.84 -32.75 -1.40
C LYS A 354 3.24 -33.05 -1.93
N GLU A 355 3.74 -32.23 -2.84
CA GLU A 355 4.93 -32.54 -3.64
C GLU A 355 6.20 -31.81 -3.19
N SER A 356 6.07 -30.74 -2.40
CA SER A 356 7.26 -30.03 -1.93
C SER A 356 8.07 -30.88 -0.95
N LYS A 357 9.39 -30.85 -1.09
CA LYS A 357 10.32 -31.45 -0.10
C LYS A 357 10.86 -30.41 0.89
N ASN A 358 10.44 -29.16 0.76
CA ASN A 358 11.00 -28.02 1.48
C ASN A 358 10.08 -27.62 2.64
N SER A 359 10.54 -27.81 3.89
CA SER A 359 9.74 -27.53 5.10
C SER A 359 9.20 -26.09 5.18
N PRO A 360 10.00 -25.03 4.91
CA PRO A 360 9.49 -23.67 4.75
C PRO A 360 8.32 -23.51 3.77
N VAL A 361 8.32 -24.24 2.65
CA VAL A 361 7.22 -24.20 1.67
C VAL A 361 5.96 -24.81 2.27
N HIS A 362 6.06 -25.92 3.01
CA HIS A 362 4.91 -26.53 3.68
C HIS A 362 4.23 -25.59 4.67
N TYR A 363 5.00 -24.90 5.51
CA TYR A 363 4.45 -23.94 6.46
C TYR A 363 3.65 -22.83 5.75
N VAL A 364 4.21 -22.29 4.67
CA VAL A 364 3.58 -21.21 3.91
C VAL A 364 2.36 -21.72 3.13
N ALA A 365 2.42 -22.94 2.58
CA ALA A 365 1.29 -23.57 1.91
C ALA A 365 0.14 -23.87 2.89
N PHE A 366 0.45 -24.25 4.14
CA PHE A 366 -0.53 -24.36 5.21
C PHE A 366 -1.22 -23.02 5.50
N GLU A 367 -0.47 -21.92 5.59
CA GLU A 367 -1.07 -20.58 5.75
C GLU A 367 -1.93 -20.19 4.55
N ALA A 368 -1.52 -20.54 3.32
CA ALA A 368 -2.34 -20.33 2.12
C ALA A 368 -3.66 -21.14 2.19
N MET A 369 -3.60 -22.42 2.60
CA MET A 369 -4.80 -23.26 2.81
C MET A 369 -5.72 -22.70 3.91
N ARG A 370 -5.15 -22.17 4.98
CA ARG A 370 -5.92 -21.50 6.03
C ARG A 370 -6.66 -20.28 5.50
N GLN A 371 -6.00 -19.44 4.71
CA GLN A 371 -6.63 -18.28 4.07
C GLN A 371 -7.70 -18.70 3.06
N TRP A 372 -7.43 -19.75 2.27
CA TRP A 372 -8.42 -20.38 1.38
C TRP A 372 -9.69 -20.78 2.15
N LEU A 373 -9.54 -21.52 3.26
CA LEU A 373 -10.68 -21.95 4.09
C LEU A 373 -11.46 -20.78 4.68
N LEU A 374 -10.77 -19.74 5.16
CA LEU A 374 -11.40 -18.52 5.67
C LEU A 374 -12.21 -17.81 4.59
N CYS A 375 -11.64 -17.70 3.38
CA CYS A 375 -12.31 -17.09 2.23
C CYS A 375 -13.55 -17.90 1.82
N MET A 376 -13.42 -19.22 1.66
CA MET A 376 -14.55 -20.12 1.35
C MET A 376 -15.67 -19.99 2.38
N LYS A 377 -15.33 -20.01 3.68
CA LYS A 377 -16.30 -19.79 4.77
C LYS A 377 -17.05 -18.46 4.62
N ASN A 378 -16.37 -17.40 4.23
CA ASN A 378 -16.98 -16.08 4.01
C ASN A 378 -17.88 -16.06 2.77
N LEU A 379 -17.46 -16.66 1.66
CA LEU A 379 -18.26 -16.79 0.44
C LEU A 379 -19.55 -17.57 0.69
N PHE A 380 -19.47 -18.66 1.45
CA PHE A 380 -20.62 -19.44 1.89
C PHE A 380 -21.60 -18.65 2.76
N LYS A 381 -21.09 -17.93 3.76
CA LYS A 381 -21.94 -17.09 4.62
C LYS A 381 -22.72 -16.04 3.83
N LYS A 382 -22.13 -15.54 2.74
CA LYS A 382 -22.76 -14.56 1.85
C LYS A 382 -23.68 -15.19 0.79
N LYS A 383 -23.81 -16.52 0.75
CA LYS A 383 -24.59 -17.28 -0.26
C LYS A 383 -24.24 -16.90 -1.70
N LEU A 384 -22.95 -16.68 -1.97
CA LEU A 384 -22.46 -16.20 -3.26
C LEU A 384 -22.18 -17.32 -4.28
N PHE A 385 -22.24 -18.58 -3.86
CA PHE A 385 -22.18 -19.70 -4.80
C PHE A 385 -23.56 -19.91 -5.42
N HIS A 386 -23.62 -20.07 -6.75
CA HIS A 386 -24.85 -20.40 -7.46
C HIS A 386 -25.31 -21.82 -7.08
N GLU A 387 -26.62 -22.05 -7.07
CA GLU A 387 -27.21 -23.38 -6.81
C GLU A 387 -26.73 -24.44 -7.83
N ASP A 388 -26.29 -24.01 -9.01
CA ASP A 388 -25.80 -24.87 -10.11
C ASP A 388 -24.29 -25.15 -10.08
N THR A 389 -23.53 -24.58 -9.14
CA THR A 389 -22.09 -24.87 -9.04
C THR A 389 -21.91 -26.30 -8.49
N ILE A 390 -21.35 -27.20 -9.30
CA ILE A 390 -21.08 -28.59 -8.91
C ILE A 390 -20.01 -28.59 -7.82
N TRP A 391 -20.45 -28.61 -6.57
CA TRP A 391 -19.57 -28.74 -5.42
C TRP A 391 -18.77 -30.03 -5.53
N MET A 392 -17.45 -29.91 -5.36
CA MET A 392 -16.50 -31.02 -5.32
C MET A 392 -16.77 -31.95 -4.12
N THR A 393 -17.80 -32.79 -4.28
CA THR A 393 -17.90 -34.12 -3.64
C THR A 393 -17.03 -35.15 -4.39
N ARG A 394 -16.33 -34.76 -5.47
CA ARG A 394 -15.51 -35.64 -6.30
C ARG A 394 -14.01 -35.69 -5.96
N ILE A 395 -13.57 -35.18 -4.81
CA ILE A 395 -12.15 -35.32 -4.38
C ILE A 395 -11.76 -36.79 -4.07
N LEU A 396 -12.72 -37.72 -3.98
CA LEU A 396 -12.41 -39.12 -3.61
C LEU A 396 -12.35 -40.15 -4.76
N TYR A 397 -12.58 -39.81 -6.03
CA TYR A 397 -12.70 -40.86 -7.07
C TYR A 397 -11.51 -41.04 -8.04
N VAL A 398 -10.44 -40.24 -7.95
CA VAL A 398 -9.28 -40.38 -8.86
C VAL A 398 -8.05 -41.04 -8.20
N SER A 399 -8.23 -41.67 -7.03
CA SER A 399 -7.15 -42.45 -6.37
C SER A 399 -7.29 -43.97 -6.53
N HIS A 400 -8.24 -44.46 -7.34
CA HIS A 400 -8.40 -45.89 -7.64
C HIS A 400 -8.53 -46.17 -9.13
N THR A 401 -7.52 -45.83 -9.92
CA THR A 401 -7.15 -46.57 -11.14
C THR A 401 -5.66 -46.36 -11.39
N SER A 402 -4.85 -47.07 -10.62
CA SER A 402 -3.54 -47.56 -11.05
C SER A 402 -3.74 -48.86 -11.80
#